data_AF-A0A7J0ALT6-F1
#
_entry.id   AF-A0A7J0ALT6-F1
#
_cell.length_a   1.000
_cell.length_b   1.000
_cell.length_c   1.000
_cell.angle_alpha   90.00
_cell.angle_beta   90.00
_cell.angle_gamma   90.00
#
_symmetry.space_group_name_H-M   'P 1'
#
loop_
_entity.id
_entity.type
_entity.pdbx_description
1 polymer ?
#
loop_
_entity_poly.entity_id
_entity_poly.type
_entity_poly.pdbx_seq_one_letter_code
_entity_poly.pdbx_strand_id
1 'polypeptide(L)'
;MFHPSVDKALTIKSGPKFGERRLGEDSAGEPVCVKIGRFGPVVQIGDSDSEQKPRFASLLQGQSMATITLEEALKLFEFPRALGTFEDKDVQVAIGRFGPYVRHDGKFVSIPAEYAAAELTLEQAVQLIEDKRRADANKVAKTFDEDPDLQILNGRFGVYIAYKGKNYKIPKTVAEPAKLSLEECRKIIEEADAAPARKSKRSKK
;
A
#
# COMPACT_ATOMS: atom_id res chain seq x y z
N MET A 1 40.92 4.69 -38.33
CA MET A 1 40.90 5.38 -37.02
C MET A 1 39.68 4.90 -36.28
N PHE A 2 39.86 3.89 -35.42
CA PHE A 2 38.77 3.20 -34.73
C PHE A 2 38.35 3.97 -33.48
N HIS A 3 37.04 4.02 -33.22
CA HIS A 3 36.44 4.77 -32.12
C HIS A 3 36.77 4.10 -30.76
N PRO A 4 37.12 4.86 -29.70
CA PRO A 4 37.56 4.33 -28.39
C PRO A 4 36.40 3.78 -27.54
N SER A 5 35.46 3.07 -28.16
CA SER A 5 34.24 2.55 -27.54
C SER A 5 34.28 1.05 -27.30
N VAL A 6 35.40 0.36 -27.61
CA VAL A 6 35.47 -1.11 -27.53
C VAL A 6 36.36 -1.62 -26.39
N ASP A 7 37.15 -0.76 -25.75
CA ASP A 7 37.94 -1.14 -24.57
C ASP A 7 37.15 -1.10 -23.24
N LYS A 8 35.97 -0.44 -23.20
CA LYS A 8 35.13 -0.43 -21.98
C LYS A 8 34.22 -1.65 -21.81
N ALA A 9 34.30 -2.62 -22.72
CA ALA A 9 33.52 -3.86 -22.63
C ALA A 9 34.28 -5.01 -21.92
N LEU A 10 35.58 -4.87 -21.67
CA LEU A 10 36.43 -5.97 -21.15
C LEU A 10 36.90 -5.80 -19.71
N THR A 11 36.54 -4.70 -19.04
CA THR A 11 36.85 -4.45 -17.61
C THR A 11 35.60 -4.48 -16.73
N ILE A 12 34.64 -5.36 -17.04
CA ILE A 12 33.59 -5.77 -16.09
C ILE A 12 33.79 -7.26 -15.79
N LYS A 13 35.02 -7.62 -15.37
CA LYS A 13 35.27 -8.88 -14.69
C LYS A 13 35.44 -8.53 -13.21
N SER A 14 34.44 -8.91 -12.42
CA SER A 14 34.30 -8.74 -10.95
C SER A 14 33.42 -7.57 -10.49
N GLY A 15 32.17 -7.50 -10.97
CA GLY A 15 31.08 -6.89 -10.21
C GLY A 15 30.41 -7.93 -9.28
N PRO A 16 29.63 -7.52 -8.26
CA PRO A 16 28.82 -8.43 -7.46
C PRO A 16 27.96 -9.29 -8.39
N LYS A 17 27.85 -10.60 -8.13
CA LYS A 17 26.96 -11.50 -8.87
C LYS A 17 25.59 -10.82 -9.01
N PHE A 18 25.15 -10.57 -10.24
CA PHE A 18 23.92 -9.81 -10.52
C PHE A 18 22.76 -10.38 -9.72
N GLY A 19 22.35 -9.67 -8.66
CA GLY A 19 21.22 -10.05 -7.81
C GLY A 19 21.56 -10.32 -6.35
N GLU A 20 22.83 -10.29 -5.91
CA GLU A 20 23.19 -10.42 -4.49
C GLU A 20 24.36 -9.50 -4.08
N ARG A 21 24.19 -8.79 -2.94
CA ARG A 21 25.20 -7.93 -2.34
C ARG A 21 25.33 -8.23 -0.84
N ARG A 22 26.52 -8.63 -0.39
CA ARG A 22 26.83 -8.80 1.04
C ARG A 22 26.97 -7.43 1.71
N LEU A 23 26.30 -7.26 2.85
CA LEU A 23 26.32 -6.03 3.67
C LEU A 23 27.27 -6.15 4.88
N GLY A 24 27.45 -7.35 5.41
CA GLY A 24 28.29 -7.60 6.58
C GLY A 24 27.87 -8.85 7.33
N GLU A 25 27.94 -8.79 8.66
CA GLU A 25 27.54 -9.83 9.61
C GLU A 25 26.65 -9.20 10.70
N ASP A 26 25.74 -9.99 11.26
CA ASP A 26 24.90 -9.55 12.38
C ASP A 26 25.62 -9.74 13.74
N SER A 27 24.93 -9.41 14.84
CA SER A 27 25.48 -9.57 16.18
C SER A 27 25.73 -11.03 16.60
N ALA A 28 25.14 -12.00 15.90
CA ALA A 28 25.36 -13.43 16.08
C ALA A 28 26.47 -13.99 15.17
N GLY A 29 27.07 -13.14 14.31
CA GLY A 29 28.08 -13.54 13.33
C GLY A 29 27.48 -14.15 12.05
N GLU A 30 26.16 -14.06 11.85
CA GLU A 30 25.50 -14.55 10.65
C GLU A 30 25.69 -13.56 9.49
N PRO A 31 25.98 -14.04 8.26
CA PRO A 31 26.15 -13.17 7.12
C PRO A 31 24.83 -12.47 6.74
N VAL A 32 24.91 -11.18 6.46
CA VAL A 32 23.78 -10.36 6.01
C VAL A 32 23.96 -10.01 4.54
N CYS A 33 23.02 -10.43 3.71
CA CYS A 33 23.04 -10.21 2.27
C CYS A 33 21.73 -9.59 1.79
N VAL A 34 21.80 -8.75 0.76
CA VAL A 34 20.64 -8.25 0.03
C VAL A 34 20.57 -8.93 -1.32
N LYS A 35 19.39 -9.46 -1.66
CA LYS A 35 19.16 -10.14 -2.94
C LYS A 35 17.77 -9.91 -3.53
N ILE A 36 17.56 -10.30 -4.77
CA ILE A 36 16.24 -10.30 -5.41
C ILE A 36 15.52 -11.63 -5.12
N GLY A 37 14.44 -11.57 -4.34
CA GLY A 37 13.55 -12.71 -4.09
C GLY A 37 12.34 -12.73 -5.05
N ARG A 38 11.48 -13.74 -4.89
CA ARG A 38 10.28 -13.90 -5.73
C ARG A 38 9.28 -12.73 -5.65
N PHE A 39 9.30 -12.01 -4.54
CA PHE A 39 8.39 -10.90 -4.24
C PHE A 39 9.08 -9.53 -4.29
N GLY A 40 10.31 -9.47 -4.80
CA GLY A 40 11.11 -8.24 -4.87
C GLY A 40 12.38 -8.30 -4.02
N PRO A 41 13.04 -7.14 -3.81
CA PRO A 41 14.29 -7.08 -3.06
C PRO A 41 14.09 -7.45 -1.59
N VAL A 42 14.99 -8.29 -1.07
CA VAL A 42 14.92 -8.88 0.27
C VAL A 42 16.30 -8.92 0.91
N VAL A 43 16.37 -8.65 2.22
CA VAL A 43 17.54 -8.94 3.05
C VAL A 43 17.43 -10.37 3.57
N GLN A 44 18.53 -11.09 3.57
CA GLN A 44 18.71 -12.41 4.16
C GLN A 44 19.75 -12.32 5.29
N ILE A 45 19.42 -12.89 6.46
CA ILE A 45 20.39 -13.20 7.52
C ILE A 45 20.59 -14.71 7.55
N GLY A 46 21.85 -15.14 7.61
CA GLY A 46 22.26 -16.54 7.60
C GLY A 46 22.43 -17.09 6.19
N ASP A 47 23.11 -18.23 6.08
CA ASP A 47 23.32 -18.92 4.81
C ASP A 47 22.17 -19.86 4.46
N SER A 48 22.01 -20.17 3.17
CA SER A 48 21.03 -21.19 2.75
C SER A 48 21.52 -22.62 2.95
N ASP A 49 22.80 -22.78 3.27
CA ASP A 49 23.53 -24.05 3.40
C ASP A 49 23.82 -24.42 4.87
N SER A 50 23.38 -23.58 5.82
CA SER A 50 23.47 -23.89 7.25
C SER A 50 22.26 -24.71 7.73
N GLU A 51 22.40 -25.42 8.84
CA GLU A 51 21.28 -26.12 9.49
C GLU A 51 20.19 -25.16 10.00
N GLN A 52 20.51 -23.88 10.15
CA GLN A 52 19.58 -22.85 10.61
C GLN A 52 18.82 -22.25 9.42
N LYS A 53 17.50 -22.10 9.57
CA LYS A 53 16.67 -21.50 8.51
C LYS A 53 17.02 -20.03 8.34
N PRO A 54 17.42 -19.59 7.13
CA PRO A 54 17.75 -18.19 6.90
C PRO A 54 16.51 -17.32 7.13
N ARG A 55 16.72 -16.16 7.75
CA ARG A 55 15.67 -15.18 8.00
C ARG A 55 15.60 -14.23 6.81
N PHE A 56 14.39 -13.80 6.45
CA PHE A 56 14.17 -12.87 5.35
C PHE A 56 13.36 -11.66 5.79
N ALA A 57 13.76 -10.48 5.31
CA ALA A 57 13.02 -9.24 5.49
C ALA A 57 12.95 -8.46 4.18
N SER A 58 11.75 -8.05 3.77
CA SER A 58 11.57 -7.26 2.54
C SER A 58 12.06 -5.82 2.71
N LEU A 59 12.68 -5.26 1.68
CA LEU A 59 13.08 -3.85 1.69
C LEU A 59 11.85 -2.93 1.69
N LEU A 60 11.99 -1.77 2.32
CA LEU A 60 10.96 -0.72 2.33
C LEU A 60 10.87 -0.01 0.97
N GLN A 61 9.72 0.60 0.71
CA GLN A 61 9.51 1.39 -0.50
C GLN A 61 10.45 2.61 -0.51
N GLY A 62 11.34 2.68 -1.51
CA GLY A 62 12.37 3.72 -1.62
C GLY A 62 13.77 3.27 -1.21
N GLN A 63 13.92 2.14 -0.50
CA GLN A 63 15.23 1.54 -0.26
C GLN A 63 15.73 0.85 -1.53
N SER A 64 17.03 1.00 -1.81
CA SER A 64 17.69 0.36 -2.94
C SER A 64 18.66 -0.70 -2.47
N MET A 65 18.68 -1.83 -3.18
CA MET A 65 19.68 -2.89 -2.96
C MET A 65 21.11 -2.40 -3.15
N ALA A 66 21.31 -1.30 -3.90
CA ALA A 66 22.61 -0.71 -4.17
C ALA A 66 23.07 0.30 -3.11
N THR A 67 22.18 0.80 -2.24
CA THR A 67 22.52 1.87 -1.29
C THR A 67 22.25 1.51 0.16
N ILE A 68 21.41 0.51 0.44
CA ILE A 68 21.03 0.13 1.81
C ILE A 68 22.25 -0.22 2.68
N THR A 69 22.27 0.22 3.93
CA THR A 69 23.37 -0.10 4.87
C THR A 69 23.08 -1.37 5.67
N LEU A 70 24.11 -1.94 6.32
CA LEU A 70 23.93 -3.07 7.24
C LEU A 70 22.95 -2.71 8.38
N GLU A 71 23.09 -1.53 8.96
CA GLU A 71 22.23 -1.06 10.05
C GLU A 71 20.77 -0.96 9.63
N GLU A 72 20.50 -0.37 8.46
CA GLU A 72 19.14 -0.29 7.90
C GLU A 72 18.56 -1.67 7.62
N ALA A 73 19.40 -2.59 7.14
CA ALA A 73 19.00 -3.95 6.82
C ALA A 73 18.64 -4.74 8.09
N LEU A 74 19.39 -4.58 9.18
CA LEU A 74 19.10 -5.21 10.47
C LEU A 74 17.77 -4.70 11.07
N LYS A 75 17.48 -3.39 10.96
CA LYS A 75 16.20 -2.82 11.41
C LYS A 75 14.98 -3.47 10.75
N LEU A 76 15.11 -3.99 9.52
CA LEU A 76 14.00 -4.67 8.83
C LEU A 76 13.60 -5.99 9.51
N PHE A 77 14.47 -6.60 10.32
CA PHE A 77 14.19 -7.83 11.06
C PHE A 77 13.50 -7.62 12.41
N GLU A 78 13.32 -6.36 12.83
CA GLU A 78 12.51 -6.01 13.99
C GLU A 78 11.01 -6.12 13.71
N PHE A 79 10.62 -6.22 12.43
CA PHE A 79 9.24 -6.42 12.04
C PHE A 79 8.87 -7.92 12.01
N PRO A 80 7.65 -8.31 12.45
CA PRO A 80 6.56 -7.45 12.93
C PRO A 80 6.78 -6.97 14.37
N ARG A 81 6.61 -5.66 14.60
CA ARG A 81 6.76 -5.02 15.92
C ARG A 81 5.39 -4.82 16.55
N ALA A 82 5.19 -5.30 17.77
CA ALA A 82 4.00 -5.00 18.57
C ALA A 82 4.15 -3.60 19.20
N LEU A 83 3.11 -2.76 19.08
CA LEU A 83 3.08 -1.43 19.69
C LEU A 83 2.26 -1.39 20.99
N GLY A 84 1.40 -2.39 21.20
CA GLY A 84 0.52 -2.48 22.36
C GLY A 84 -0.89 -2.90 21.94
N THR A 85 -1.87 -2.52 22.76
CA THR A 85 -3.29 -2.78 22.52
C THR A 85 -4.07 -1.47 22.34
N PHE A 86 -5.06 -1.49 21.46
CA PHE A 86 -6.04 -0.41 21.26
C PHE A 86 -7.41 -1.05 21.10
N GLU A 87 -8.43 -0.57 21.84
CA GLU A 87 -9.79 -1.16 21.83
C GLU A 87 -9.77 -2.68 22.09
N ASP A 88 -9.00 -3.14 23.09
CA ASP A 88 -8.82 -4.56 23.45
C ASP A 88 -8.25 -5.44 22.34
N LYS A 89 -7.63 -4.85 21.32
CA LYS A 89 -7.07 -5.56 20.17
C LYS A 89 -5.62 -5.15 19.93
N ASP A 90 -4.80 -6.11 19.52
CA ASP A 90 -3.39 -5.87 19.27
C ASP A 90 -3.16 -4.91 18.10
N VAL A 91 -2.21 -4.00 18.31
CA VAL A 91 -1.70 -3.09 17.30
C VAL A 91 -0.26 -3.52 16.97
N GLN A 92 -0.04 -3.91 15.72
CA GLN A 92 1.29 -4.31 15.24
C GLN A 92 1.67 -3.55 13.97
N VAL A 93 2.95 -3.25 13.81
CA VAL A 93 3.53 -2.72 12.58
C VAL A 93 4.23 -3.85 11.83
N ALA A 94 3.94 -3.98 10.55
CA ALA A 94 4.55 -4.99 9.70
C ALA A 94 4.83 -4.43 8.30
N ILE A 95 5.70 -5.10 7.55
CA ILE A 95 6.02 -4.77 6.17
C ILE A 95 5.31 -5.76 5.25
N GLY A 96 4.58 -5.25 4.27
CA GLY A 96 3.86 -6.05 3.27
C GLY A 96 4.24 -5.68 1.85
N ARG A 97 3.56 -6.30 0.88
CA ARG A 97 3.76 -6.04 -0.56
C ARG A 97 3.64 -4.56 -0.95
N PHE A 98 2.76 -3.83 -0.26
CA PHE A 98 2.45 -2.42 -0.54
C PHE A 98 3.20 -1.46 0.38
N GLY A 99 4.23 -1.93 1.10
CA GLY A 99 4.98 -1.15 2.06
C GLY A 99 4.56 -1.42 3.52
N PRO A 100 5.04 -0.58 4.45
CA PRO A 100 4.77 -0.71 5.87
C PRO A 100 3.30 -0.39 6.20
N TYR A 101 2.73 -1.12 7.14
CA TYR A 101 1.34 -0.96 7.56
C TYR A 101 1.18 -1.26 9.05
N VAL A 102 0.19 -0.61 9.66
CA VAL A 102 -0.35 -0.95 10.98
C VAL A 102 -1.47 -1.98 10.77
N ARG A 103 -1.45 -3.07 11.53
CA ARG A 103 -2.55 -4.03 11.62
C ARG A 103 -3.24 -3.87 12.97
N HIS A 104 -4.55 -3.75 12.92
CA HIS A 104 -5.44 -3.67 14.08
C HIS A 104 -6.77 -4.33 13.69
N ASP A 105 -7.27 -5.27 14.51
CA ASP A 105 -8.58 -5.91 14.29
C ASP A 105 -8.78 -6.54 12.90
N GLY A 106 -7.74 -7.16 12.33
CA GLY A 106 -7.79 -7.69 10.96
C GLY A 106 -7.85 -6.62 9.85
N LYS A 107 -7.88 -5.33 10.20
CA LYS A 107 -7.77 -4.20 9.28
C LYS A 107 -6.30 -3.81 9.12
N PHE A 108 -5.97 -3.34 7.93
CA PHE A 108 -4.62 -2.94 7.54
C PHE A 108 -4.60 -1.47 7.17
N VAL A 109 -3.80 -0.65 7.84
CA VAL A 109 -3.67 0.79 7.62
C VAL A 109 -2.27 1.07 7.11
N SER A 110 -2.14 1.55 5.87
CA SER A 110 -0.84 1.88 5.29
C SER A 110 -0.20 3.04 6.04
N ILE A 111 1.09 2.92 6.34
CA ILE A 111 1.87 3.99 6.95
C ILE A 111 2.40 4.89 5.81
N PRO A 112 2.12 6.20 5.81
CA PRO A 112 2.66 7.12 4.81
C PRO A 112 4.19 7.14 4.83
N ALA A 113 4.81 7.40 3.68
CA ALA A 113 6.28 7.42 3.53
C ALA A 113 6.97 8.50 4.39
N GLU A 114 6.22 9.48 4.88
CA GLU A 114 6.68 10.54 5.79
C GLU A 114 6.99 9.99 7.19
N TYR A 115 6.37 8.88 7.59
CA TYR A 115 6.59 8.26 8.89
C TYR A 115 7.62 7.14 8.81
N ALA A 116 8.58 7.16 9.74
CA ALA A 116 9.51 6.04 9.93
C ALA A 116 8.78 4.88 10.59
N ALA A 117 8.48 3.82 9.83
CA ALA A 117 7.75 2.65 10.33
C ALA A 117 8.42 1.97 11.55
N ALA A 118 9.75 2.07 11.66
CA ALA A 118 10.51 1.51 12.78
C ALA A 118 10.28 2.30 14.09
N GLU A 119 10.08 3.62 14.00
CA GLU A 119 9.96 4.53 15.15
C GLU A 119 8.52 4.87 15.49
N LEU A 120 7.56 4.34 14.73
CA LEU A 120 6.13 4.62 14.92
C LEU A 120 5.70 4.30 16.36
N THR A 121 5.01 5.25 17.00
CA THR A 121 4.46 5.08 18.35
C THR A 121 3.03 4.53 18.31
N LEU A 122 2.54 4.01 19.44
CA LEU A 122 1.15 3.54 19.56
C LEU A 122 0.15 4.68 19.27
N GLU A 123 0.41 5.88 19.78
CA GLU A 123 -0.45 7.06 19.57
C GLU A 123 -0.57 7.43 18.08
N GLN A 124 0.57 7.46 17.36
CA GLN A 124 0.58 7.70 15.92
C GLN A 124 -0.15 6.59 15.16
N ALA A 125 0.03 5.34 15.57
CA ALA A 125 -0.66 4.21 14.97
C ALA A 125 -2.19 4.32 15.16
N VAL A 126 -2.64 4.71 16.35
CA VAL A 126 -4.07 4.97 16.65
C VAL A 126 -4.61 6.10 15.78
N GLN A 127 -3.87 7.21 15.66
CA GLN A 127 -4.27 8.32 14.80
C GLN A 127 -4.47 7.88 13.35
N LEU A 128 -3.54 7.10 12.79
CA LEU A 128 -3.66 6.56 11.44
C LEU A 128 -4.88 5.63 11.30
N ILE A 129 -5.17 4.82 12.32
CA ILE A 129 -6.34 3.95 12.35
C ILE A 129 -7.63 4.77 12.34
N GLU A 130 -7.73 5.78 13.18
CA GLU A 130 -8.90 6.66 13.27
C GLU A 130 -9.11 7.48 12.00
N ASP A 131 -8.04 8.04 11.43
CA ASP A 131 -8.10 8.81 10.18
C ASP A 131 -8.57 7.93 9.03
N LYS A 132 -8.10 6.68 8.97
CA LYS A 132 -8.60 5.72 7.98
C LYS A 132 -10.08 5.39 8.21
N ARG A 133 -10.49 5.14 9.46
CA ARG A 133 -11.90 4.87 9.79
C ARG A 133 -12.79 6.05 9.42
N ARG A 134 -12.34 7.28 9.68
CA ARG A 134 -13.03 8.52 9.31
C ARG A 134 -13.10 8.69 7.79
N ALA A 135 -12.02 8.43 7.08
CA ALA A 135 -12.00 8.45 5.62
C ALA A 135 -12.93 7.39 5.02
N ASP A 136 -12.97 6.18 5.58
CA ASP A 136 -13.86 5.10 5.15
C ASP A 136 -15.32 5.41 5.47
N ALA A 137 -15.62 5.99 6.63
CA ALA A 137 -16.97 6.49 6.98
C ALA A 137 -17.39 7.62 6.03
N ASN A 138 -16.50 8.57 5.75
CA ASN A 138 -16.77 9.65 4.81
C ASN A 138 -17.00 9.17 3.38
N LYS A 139 -16.54 7.97 2.99
CA LYS A 139 -16.86 7.40 1.66
C LYS A 139 -18.32 7.00 1.54
N VAL A 140 -18.99 6.67 2.65
CA VAL A 140 -20.40 6.25 2.63
C VAL A 140 -21.23 7.42 3.12
N ALA A 141 -21.92 8.10 2.21
CA ALA A 141 -22.78 9.22 2.57
C ALA A 141 -24.11 8.74 3.17
N LYS A 142 -24.71 7.71 2.58
CA LYS A 142 -25.99 7.13 3.03
C LYS A 142 -26.16 5.71 2.52
N THR A 143 -26.65 4.83 3.37
CA THR A 143 -27.14 3.49 3.01
C THR A 143 -28.64 3.42 3.30
N PHE A 144 -29.35 2.53 2.63
CA PHE A 144 -30.79 2.36 2.82
C PHE A 144 -31.10 0.93 3.26
N ASP A 145 -31.79 0.77 4.39
CA ASP A 145 -32.08 -0.56 4.97
C ASP A 145 -33.05 -1.38 4.10
N GLU A 146 -33.93 -0.70 3.35
CA GLU A 146 -34.90 -1.35 2.44
C GLU A 146 -34.26 -1.92 1.18
N ASP A 147 -33.09 -1.40 0.77
CA ASP A 147 -32.39 -1.80 -0.46
C ASP A 147 -30.86 -1.70 -0.24
N PRO A 148 -30.23 -2.76 0.32
CA PRO A 148 -28.80 -2.72 0.66
C PRO A 148 -27.88 -2.59 -0.56
N ASP A 149 -28.40 -2.88 -1.77
CA ASP A 149 -27.67 -2.69 -3.03
C ASP A 149 -27.59 -1.21 -3.43
N LEU A 150 -28.41 -0.33 -2.86
CA LEU A 150 -28.45 1.10 -3.16
C LEU A 150 -27.71 1.89 -2.08
N GLN A 151 -26.63 2.56 -2.47
CA GLN A 151 -25.80 3.35 -1.56
C GLN A 151 -25.43 4.69 -2.20
N ILE A 152 -25.38 5.74 -1.40
CA ILE A 152 -24.82 7.04 -1.78
C ILE A 152 -23.40 7.10 -1.26
N LEU A 153 -22.44 7.26 -2.17
CA LEU A 153 -21.01 7.24 -1.85
C LEU A 153 -20.35 8.57 -2.25
N ASN A 154 -19.33 8.96 -1.48
CA ASN A 154 -18.48 10.11 -1.76
C ASN A 154 -17.23 9.66 -2.52
N GLY A 155 -17.10 10.07 -3.78
CA GLY A 155 -15.94 9.79 -4.62
C GLY A 155 -15.05 11.01 -4.82
N ARG A 156 -13.90 10.81 -5.49
CA ARG A 156 -12.96 11.88 -5.86
C ARG A 156 -13.60 13.05 -6.61
N PHE A 157 -14.69 12.80 -7.33
CA PHE A 157 -15.35 13.77 -8.20
C PHE A 157 -16.69 14.29 -7.66
N GLY A 158 -17.04 13.95 -6.43
CA GLY A 158 -18.32 14.29 -5.79
C GLY A 158 -19.14 13.07 -5.40
N VAL A 159 -20.34 13.35 -4.90
CA VAL A 159 -21.29 12.35 -4.40
C VAL A 159 -21.97 11.65 -5.58
N TYR A 160 -22.09 10.32 -5.50
CA TYR A 160 -22.70 9.49 -6.54
C TYR A 160 -23.51 8.35 -5.91
N ILE A 161 -24.40 7.76 -6.69
CA ILE A 161 -25.20 6.61 -6.28
C ILE A 161 -24.52 5.35 -6.83
N ALA A 162 -24.25 4.37 -5.99
CA ALA A 162 -23.87 3.02 -6.38
C ALA A 162 -25.10 2.12 -6.24
N TYR A 163 -25.48 1.43 -7.32
CA TYR A 163 -26.59 0.49 -7.31
C TYR A 163 -26.29 -0.72 -8.19
N LYS A 164 -26.37 -1.93 -7.61
CA LYS A 164 -26.13 -3.23 -8.30
C LYS A 164 -24.87 -3.27 -9.16
N GLY A 165 -23.78 -2.71 -8.64
CA GLY A 165 -22.47 -2.65 -9.32
C GLY A 165 -22.33 -1.56 -10.40
N LYS A 166 -23.37 -0.74 -10.64
CA LYS A 166 -23.31 0.45 -11.50
C LYS A 166 -23.19 1.73 -10.65
N ASN A 167 -22.50 2.73 -11.21
CA ASN A 167 -22.35 4.05 -10.59
C ASN A 167 -23.11 5.10 -11.38
N TYR A 168 -24.00 5.82 -10.70
CA TYR A 168 -24.87 6.84 -11.25
C TYR A 168 -24.49 8.21 -10.71
N LYS A 169 -24.33 9.17 -11.61
CA LYS A 169 -23.91 10.52 -11.26
C LYS A 169 -25.12 11.33 -10.79
N ILE A 170 -25.02 11.90 -9.60
CA ILE A 170 -26.03 12.85 -9.12
C ILE A 170 -25.81 14.21 -9.82
N PRO A 171 -26.86 14.83 -10.39
CA PRO A 171 -26.78 16.18 -10.93
C PRO A 171 -26.29 17.19 -9.89
N LYS A 172 -25.38 18.09 -10.29
CA LYS A 172 -24.85 19.16 -9.41
C LYS A 172 -25.91 20.18 -8.98
N THR A 173 -27.11 20.11 -9.55
CA THR A 173 -28.27 20.94 -9.20
C THR A 173 -28.85 20.56 -7.82
N VAL A 174 -28.59 19.34 -7.35
CA VAL A 174 -28.98 18.91 -6.01
C VAL A 174 -27.96 19.45 -5.01
N ALA A 175 -28.39 20.38 -4.14
CA ALA A 175 -27.53 21.01 -3.14
C ALA A 175 -27.07 20.02 -2.04
N GLU A 176 -27.93 19.05 -1.69
CA GLU A 176 -27.67 18.06 -0.63
C GLU A 176 -27.81 16.62 -1.13
N PRO A 177 -26.88 16.13 -1.98
CA PRO A 177 -26.96 14.78 -2.55
C PRO A 177 -26.90 13.67 -1.49
N ALA A 178 -26.33 13.94 -0.31
CA ALA A 178 -26.27 12.98 0.80
C ALA A 178 -27.62 12.76 1.50
N LYS A 179 -28.60 13.66 1.34
CA LYS A 179 -29.92 13.54 2.00
C LYS A 179 -31.01 12.95 1.12
N LEU A 180 -30.71 12.62 -0.14
CA LEU A 180 -31.68 12.06 -1.08
C LEU A 180 -32.42 10.86 -0.48
N SER A 181 -33.71 10.78 -0.76
CA SER A 181 -34.57 9.65 -0.40
C SER A 181 -34.39 8.48 -1.38
N LEU A 182 -34.87 7.29 -0.99
CA LEU A 182 -34.86 6.09 -1.84
C LEU A 182 -35.54 6.33 -3.19
N GLU A 183 -36.70 6.99 -3.15
CA GLU A 183 -37.49 7.28 -4.35
C GLU A 183 -36.76 8.20 -5.32
N GLU A 184 -36.10 9.24 -4.81
CA GLU A 184 -35.31 10.17 -5.63
C GLU A 184 -34.08 9.49 -6.22
N CYS A 185 -33.40 8.63 -5.44
CA CYS A 185 -32.29 7.84 -5.96
C CYS A 185 -32.73 6.91 -7.09
N ARG A 186 -33.89 6.25 -6.96
CA ARG A 186 -34.45 5.39 -8.00
C ARG A 186 -34.80 6.17 -9.27
N LYS A 187 -35.41 7.36 -9.14
CA LYS A 187 -35.67 8.23 -10.29
C LYS A 187 -34.39 8.61 -11.03
N ILE A 188 -33.32 8.97 -10.31
CA ILE A 188 -32.03 9.31 -10.93
C ILE A 188 -31.43 8.09 -11.65
N ILE A 189 -31.58 6.89 -11.07
CA ILE A 189 -31.13 5.64 -11.71
C ILE A 189 -31.90 5.37 -12.99
N GLU A 190 -33.24 5.44 -12.95
CA GLU A 190 -34.11 5.22 -14.12
C GLU A 190 -33.85 6.24 -15.22
N GLU A 191 -33.75 7.53 -14.88
CA GLU A 191 -33.41 8.59 -15.84
C GLU A 191 -32.04 8.37 -16.47
N ALA A 192 -31.07 7.91 -15.69
CA ALA A 192 -29.71 7.67 -16.17
C ALA A 192 -29.60 6.40 -17.02
N ASP A 193 -30.35 5.34 -16.72
CA ASP A 193 -30.43 4.13 -17.55
C ASP A 193 -31.25 4.38 -18.83
N ALA A 194 -32.24 5.28 -18.80
CA ALA A 194 -33.00 5.72 -19.98
C ALA A 194 -32.21 6.72 -20.86
N ALA A 195 -31.25 7.45 -20.30
CA ALA A 195 -30.44 8.40 -21.04
C ALA A 195 -29.44 7.69 -21.98
N PRO A 196 -29.26 8.20 -23.22
CA PRO A 196 -28.32 7.60 -24.16
C PRO A 196 -26.88 7.66 -23.62
N ALA A 197 -26.14 6.56 -23.77
CA ALA A 197 -24.75 6.46 -23.35
C ALA A 197 -23.93 7.65 -23.91
N ARG A 198 -23.33 8.45 -23.01
CA ARG A 198 -22.51 9.59 -23.43
C ARG A 198 -21.32 9.09 -24.24
N LYS A 199 -21.22 9.50 -25.50
CA LYS A 199 -20.05 9.23 -26.35
C LYS A 199 -18.78 9.72 -25.64
N SER A 200 -17.87 8.79 -25.36
CA SER A 200 -16.53 9.10 -24.85
C SER A 200 -15.86 10.12 -25.77
N LYS A 201 -15.61 11.34 -25.27
CA LYS A 201 -14.73 12.30 -25.96
C LYS A 201 -13.32 11.75 -25.88
N ARG A 202 -12.88 11.08 -26.94
CA ARG A 202 -11.48 10.68 -27.15
C ARG A 202 -10.64 11.96 -27.12
N SER A 203 -9.87 12.19 -26.07
CA SER A 203 -8.90 13.29 -26.07
C SER A 203 -7.85 12.97 -27.14
N LYS A 204 -7.77 13.79 -28.20
CA LYS A 204 -6.60 13.76 -29.08
C LYS A 204 -5.39 14.12 -28.22
N LYS A 205 -4.42 13.21 -28.19
CA LYS A 205 -3.13 13.36 -27.53
C LYS A 205 -2.24 14.29 -28.35
#